data_AF-A0A5B9MQZ1-F1
#
_entry.id   AF-A0A5B9MQZ1-F1
#
_cell.length_a   1.000
_cell.length_b   1.000
_cell.length_c   1.000
_cell.angle_alpha   90.00
_cell.angle_beta   90.00
_cell.angle_gamma   90.00
#
_symmetry.space_group_name_H-M   'P 1'
#
loop_
_entity.id
_entity.type
_entity.pdbx_description
1 polymer ?
#
loop_
_entity_poly.entity_id
_entity_poly.type
_entity_poly.pdbx_seq_one_letter_code
_entity_poly.pdbx_strand_id
1 'polypeptide(L)'
;MKKSILAVACALLITPSSFAQDAPAKKGKKGQAARNAPAAVVLKQLSDVGLTDEQKAKIQTMAKKTAAETQAALKEAGITPAIMKQRVAAQRELKDSGKKPAEIQAAIHEKLGLTQDQIAVLKKSNAMRTALLKDAVALLTEEQKAKLPERLVKMTSRGGDAKGKGKGKKKKQDENN
;
A
#
# COMPACT_ATOMS: atom_id res chain seq x y z
N MET A 1 49.38 47.92 -37.36
CA MET A 1 48.43 48.83 -36.69
C MET A 1 47.14 48.07 -36.40
N LYS A 2 46.67 48.07 -35.13
CA LYS A 2 45.24 48.10 -34.69
C LYS A 2 44.33 46.98 -35.25
N LYS A 3 43.61 46.13 -34.50
CA LYS A 3 43.10 46.12 -33.12
C LYS A 3 42.59 44.69 -32.82
N SER A 4 42.65 44.33 -31.56
CA SER A 4 42.01 43.18 -30.91
C SER A 4 40.50 43.14 -31.12
N ILE A 5 39.95 41.94 -31.32
CA ILE A 5 38.64 41.56 -30.74
C ILE A 5 38.81 40.18 -30.10
N LEU A 6 38.50 40.19 -28.81
CA LEU A 6 38.60 39.16 -27.80
C LEU A 6 37.40 38.22 -27.90
N ALA A 7 37.62 36.94 -28.21
CA ALA A 7 36.61 35.89 -28.04
C ALA A 7 37.00 35.03 -26.84
N VAL A 8 36.36 35.32 -25.70
CA VAL A 8 36.47 34.54 -24.46
C VAL A 8 35.73 33.22 -24.67
N ALA A 9 36.46 32.15 -24.96
CA ALA A 9 35.95 30.78 -24.92
C ALA A 9 36.18 30.21 -23.52
N CYS A 10 35.20 30.36 -22.63
CA CYS A 10 35.14 29.60 -21.37
C CYS A 10 34.89 28.12 -21.68
N ALA A 11 35.96 27.33 -21.77
CA ALA A 11 35.90 25.88 -21.75
C ALA A 11 35.51 25.41 -20.35
N LEU A 12 34.20 25.27 -20.10
CA LEU A 12 33.67 24.58 -18.93
C LEU A 12 33.99 23.09 -19.06
N LEU A 13 34.89 22.63 -18.19
CA LEU A 13 35.17 21.23 -17.90
C LEU A 13 33.88 20.55 -17.42
N ILE A 14 33.23 19.79 -18.31
CA ILE A 14 32.20 18.83 -17.91
C ILE A 14 32.92 17.51 -17.60
N THR A 15 33.32 17.36 -16.34
CA THR A 15 33.58 16.04 -15.77
C THR A 15 32.25 15.26 -15.71
N PRO A 16 32.12 14.06 -16.31
CA PRO A 16 30.96 13.23 -16.01
C PRO A 16 31.10 12.75 -14.56
N SER A 17 30.26 13.31 -13.68
CA SER A 17 30.02 12.80 -12.34
C SER A 17 29.67 11.31 -12.46
N SER A 18 30.61 10.46 -12.09
CA SER A 18 30.37 9.03 -11.95
C SER A 18 29.21 8.85 -10.97
N PHE A 19 28.14 8.21 -11.44
CA PHE A 19 27.10 7.71 -10.56
C PHE A 19 27.76 6.79 -9.52
N ALA A 20 27.72 7.21 -8.26
CA ALA A 20 27.90 6.30 -7.15
C ALA A 20 26.78 5.24 -7.21
N GLN A 21 27.18 3.97 -7.32
CA GLN A 21 26.61 2.79 -6.63
C GLN A 21 26.82 1.51 -7.47
N ASP A 22 28.05 1.00 -7.47
CA ASP A 22 28.23 -0.45 -7.54
C ASP A 22 29.13 -0.89 -6.39
N ALA A 23 28.53 -0.88 -5.19
CA ALA A 23 28.99 -1.74 -4.11
C ALA A 23 28.28 -3.10 -4.31
N PRO A 24 28.99 -4.23 -4.31
CA PRO A 24 28.41 -5.52 -4.61
C PRO A 24 27.28 -5.84 -3.63
N ALA A 25 26.07 -6.00 -4.17
CA ALA A 25 24.90 -6.36 -3.40
C ALA A 25 25.10 -7.71 -2.72
N LYS A 26 25.19 -7.72 -1.38
CA LYS A 26 25.11 -8.93 -0.54
C LYS A 26 23.86 -9.75 -0.94
N LYS A 27 24.07 -10.84 -1.68
CA LYS A 27 23.07 -11.69 -2.34
C LYS A 27 22.28 -12.61 -1.40
N GLY A 28 22.21 -12.31 -0.10
CA GLY A 28 21.60 -13.22 0.91
C GLY A 28 20.22 -12.83 1.43
N LYS A 29 19.92 -11.52 1.58
CA LYS A 29 18.70 -11.08 2.32
C LYS A 29 17.54 -10.60 1.45
N LYS A 30 17.78 -10.18 0.20
CA LYS A 30 16.71 -9.62 -0.66
C LYS A 30 15.67 -10.67 -1.09
N GLY A 31 16.07 -11.92 -1.33
CA GLY A 31 15.16 -12.99 -1.76
C GLY A 31 14.19 -13.46 -0.67
N GLN A 32 14.67 -13.61 0.57
CA GLN A 32 13.84 -14.00 1.71
C GLN A 32 12.95 -12.85 2.18
N ALA A 33 13.44 -11.62 2.17
CA ALA A 33 12.64 -10.43 2.48
C ALA A 33 11.52 -10.19 1.46
N ALA A 34 11.77 -10.42 0.16
CA ALA A 34 10.73 -10.33 -0.86
C ALA A 34 9.68 -11.45 -0.73
N ARG A 35 10.09 -12.69 -0.45
CA ARG A 35 9.19 -13.83 -0.23
C ARG A 35 8.32 -13.69 1.03
N ASN A 36 8.82 -12.99 2.05
CA ASN A 36 8.10 -12.74 3.30
C ASN A 36 7.41 -11.38 3.36
N ALA A 37 7.49 -10.54 2.32
CA ALA A 37 6.97 -9.17 2.35
C ALA A 37 5.47 -9.07 2.73
N PRO A 38 4.57 -9.96 2.25
CA PRO A 38 3.17 -9.94 2.67
C PRO A 38 2.98 -10.30 4.15
N ALA A 39 3.72 -11.31 4.64
CA ALA A 39 3.69 -11.73 6.04
C ALA A 39 4.29 -10.66 6.96
N ALA A 40 5.36 -9.99 6.53
CA ALA A 40 6.06 -8.98 7.29
C ALA A 40 5.17 -7.78 7.64
N VAL A 41 4.23 -7.41 6.76
CA VAL A 41 3.27 -6.33 7.04
C VAL A 41 2.34 -6.73 8.17
N VAL A 42 1.75 -7.94 8.11
CA VAL A 42 0.83 -8.45 9.14
C VAL A 42 1.58 -8.64 10.46
N LEU A 43 2.75 -9.28 10.43
CA LEU A 43 3.58 -9.49 11.62
C LEU A 43 4.02 -8.17 12.25
N LYS A 44 4.31 -7.14 11.45
CA LYS A 44 4.62 -5.80 11.96
C LYS A 44 3.41 -5.13 12.61
N GLN A 45 2.20 -5.38 12.12
CA GLN A 45 0.98 -4.85 12.75
C GLN A 45 0.63 -5.56 14.08
N LEU A 46 1.18 -6.77 14.28
CA LEU A 46 0.97 -7.61 15.45
C LEU A 46 2.25 -7.79 16.28
N SER A 47 3.25 -6.89 16.15
CA SER A 47 4.53 -7.05 16.86
C SER A 47 4.36 -6.97 18.38
N ASP A 48 3.42 -6.15 18.84
CA ASP A 48 3.31 -5.75 20.24
C ASP A 48 2.41 -6.71 21.05
N VAL A 49 1.78 -7.68 20.39
CA VAL A 49 0.89 -8.65 21.05
C VAL A 49 1.61 -9.89 21.56
N GLY A 50 2.91 -10.04 21.27
CA GLY A 50 3.70 -11.19 21.74
C GLY A 50 3.28 -12.50 21.07
N LEU A 51 3.36 -12.56 19.74
CA LEU A 51 3.02 -13.76 18.97
C LEU A 51 3.92 -14.94 19.32
N THR A 52 3.33 -16.12 19.50
CA THR A 52 4.07 -17.39 19.58
C THR A 52 4.67 -17.76 18.23
N ASP A 53 5.67 -18.64 18.21
CA ASP A 53 6.28 -19.06 16.95
C ASP A 53 5.31 -19.86 16.07
N GLU A 54 4.40 -20.61 16.68
CA GLU A 54 3.31 -21.29 15.97
C GLU A 54 2.36 -20.28 15.30
N GLN A 55 1.96 -19.22 16.01
CA GLN A 55 1.12 -18.16 15.43
C GLN A 55 1.84 -17.45 14.27
N LYS A 56 3.13 -17.12 14.43
CA LYS A 56 3.94 -16.53 13.36
C LYS A 56 4.00 -17.45 12.14
N ALA A 57 4.20 -18.76 12.34
CA ALA A 57 4.26 -19.74 11.26
C ALA A 57 2.92 -19.83 10.51
N LYS A 58 1.79 -19.89 11.23
CA LYS A 58 0.45 -19.88 10.63
C LYS A 58 0.21 -18.60 9.82
N ILE A 59 0.53 -17.43 10.37
CA ILE A 59 0.42 -16.15 9.67
C ILE A 59 1.28 -16.11 8.40
N GLN A 60 2.51 -16.62 8.44
CA GLN A 60 3.37 -16.69 7.26
C GLN A 60 2.78 -17.57 6.16
N THR A 61 2.23 -18.73 6.51
CA THR A 61 1.59 -19.64 5.56
C THR A 61 0.36 -19.01 4.91
N MET A 62 -0.53 -18.41 5.71
CA MET A 62 -1.69 -17.68 5.20
C MET A 62 -1.27 -16.55 4.27
N ALA A 63 -0.27 -15.75 4.68
CA ALA A 63 0.21 -14.62 3.89
C ALA A 63 0.83 -15.03 2.56
N LYS A 64 1.57 -16.15 2.51
CA LYS A 64 2.11 -16.72 1.27
C LYS A 64 0.98 -17.14 0.32
N LYS A 65 -0.03 -17.83 0.84
CA LYS A 65 -1.21 -18.24 0.05
C LYS A 65 -1.95 -17.02 -0.53
N THR A 66 -2.31 -16.07 0.33
CA THR A 66 -3.00 -14.84 -0.10
C THR A 66 -2.18 -14.05 -1.10
N ALA A 67 -0.85 -14.02 -0.97
CA ALA A 67 0.02 -13.33 -1.91
C ALA A 67 0.04 -14.01 -3.28
N ALA A 68 0.13 -15.34 -3.33
CA ALA A 68 0.07 -16.10 -4.58
C ALA A 68 -1.28 -15.89 -5.28
N GLU A 69 -2.40 -16.00 -4.56
CA GLU A 69 -3.75 -15.76 -5.08
C GLU A 69 -3.92 -14.32 -5.58
N THR A 70 -3.41 -13.34 -4.83
CA THR A 70 -3.43 -11.94 -5.25
C THR A 70 -2.63 -11.73 -6.52
N GLN A 71 -1.43 -12.32 -6.61
CA GLN A 71 -0.56 -12.13 -7.75
C GLN A 71 -1.12 -12.80 -9.02
N ALA A 72 -1.74 -13.97 -8.88
CA ALA A 72 -2.47 -14.63 -9.96
C ALA A 72 -3.62 -13.76 -10.48
N ALA A 73 -4.50 -13.29 -9.58
CA ALA A 73 -5.63 -12.45 -9.96
C ALA A 73 -5.20 -11.14 -10.64
N LEU A 74 -4.14 -10.49 -10.14
CA LEU A 74 -3.60 -9.29 -10.78
C LEU A 74 -3.06 -9.59 -12.19
N LYS A 75 -2.36 -10.71 -12.37
CA LYS A 75 -1.82 -11.13 -13.67
C LYS A 75 -2.94 -11.42 -14.68
N GLU A 76 -3.96 -12.15 -14.27
CA GLU A 76 -5.14 -12.47 -15.09
C GLU A 76 -5.88 -11.20 -15.55
N ALA A 77 -5.96 -10.20 -14.68
CA ALA A 77 -6.58 -8.90 -15.00
C ALA A 77 -5.67 -7.97 -15.83
N GLY A 78 -4.48 -8.41 -16.24
CA GLY A 78 -3.51 -7.58 -16.96
C GLY A 78 -2.91 -6.46 -16.11
N ILE A 79 -3.03 -6.51 -14.78
CA ILE A 79 -2.45 -5.52 -13.88
C ILE A 79 -0.96 -5.83 -13.69
N THR A 80 -0.14 -5.10 -14.44
CA THR A 80 1.30 -5.30 -14.45
C THR A 80 2.00 -4.65 -13.25
N PRO A 81 3.25 -5.06 -12.93
CA PRO A 81 4.08 -4.36 -11.96
C PRO A 81 4.30 -2.87 -12.29
N ALA A 82 4.28 -2.50 -13.58
CA ALA A 82 4.39 -1.11 -14.02
C ALA A 82 3.16 -0.29 -13.60
N ILE A 83 1.95 -0.82 -13.85
CA ILE A 83 0.68 -0.20 -13.38
C ILE A 83 0.71 -0.06 -11.86
N MET A 84 1.16 -1.09 -11.13
CA MET A 84 1.26 -1.04 -9.67
C MET A 84 2.23 0.04 -9.18
N LYS A 85 3.38 0.23 -9.84
CA LYS A 85 4.31 1.32 -9.52
C LYS A 85 3.68 2.69 -9.78
N GLN A 86 2.99 2.87 -10.90
CA GLN A 86 2.29 4.10 -11.23
C GLN A 86 1.16 4.40 -10.22
N ARG A 87 0.44 3.37 -9.75
CA ARG A 87 -0.54 3.53 -8.64
C ARG A 87 0.11 4.05 -7.37
N VAL A 88 1.27 3.52 -6.98
CA VAL A 88 1.99 3.97 -5.78
C VAL A 88 2.46 5.43 -5.93
N ALA A 89 2.97 5.80 -7.10
CA ALA A 89 3.35 7.19 -7.39
C ALA A 89 2.14 8.13 -7.32
N ALA A 90 1.03 7.81 -8.02
CA ALA A 90 -0.19 8.61 -8.00
C ALA A 90 -0.79 8.72 -6.59
N GLN A 91 -0.70 7.65 -5.78
CA GLN A 91 -1.13 7.71 -4.37
C GLN A 91 -0.26 8.65 -3.52
N ARG A 92 1.05 8.73 -3.79
CA ARG A 92 1.93 9.67 -3.08
C ARG A 92 1.63 11.11 -3.45
N GLU A 93 1.44 11.40 -4.73
CA GLU A 93 1.06 12.72 -5.23
C GLU A 93 -0.26 13.21 -4.63
N LEU A 94 -1.23 12.30 -4.47
CA LEU A 94 -2.56 12.63 -3.98
C LEU A 94 -2.70 12.55 -2.45
N LYS A 95 -1.65 12.14 -1.73
CA LYS A 95 -1.72 11.93 -0.28
C LYS A 95 -2.12 13.20 0.47
N ASP A 96 -1.59 14.34 0.05
CA ASP A 96 -1.79 15.63 0.71
C ASP A 96 -2.82 16.50 -0.03
N SER A 97 -3.58 15.91 -0.95
CA SER A 97 -4.58 16.63 -1.78
C SER A 97 -5.85 17.06 -1.03
N GLY A 98 -5.95 16.77 0.28
CA GLY A 98 -7.16 17.00 1.09
C GLY A 98 -8.38 16.13 0.69
N LYS A 99 -8.27 15.35 -0.38
CA LYS A 99 -9.33 14.46 -0.88
C LYS A 99 -9.57 13.30 0.06
N LYS A 100 -10.82 12.84 0.13
CA LYS A 100 -11.14 11.62 0.87
C LYS A 100 -10.49 10.40 0.23
N PRO A 101 -10.21 9.32 0.99
CA PRO A 101 -9.60 8.11 0.44
C PRO A 101 -10.31 7.54 -0.79
N ALA A 102 -11.65 7.58 -0.82
CA ALA A 102 -12.43 7.12 -1.98
C ALA A 102 -12.22 8.00 -3.23
N GLU A 103 -12.17 9.32 -3.04
CA GLU A 103 -11.91 10.30 -4.10
C GLU A 103 -10.47 10.16 -4.63
N ILE A 104 -9.50 9.89 -3.75
CA ILE A 104 -8.12 9.57 -4.15
C ILE A 104 -8.08 8.30 -5.00
N GLN A 105 -8.76 7.22 -4.59
CA GLN A 105 -8.76 5.97 -5.36
C GLN A 105 -9.40 6.16 -6.75
N ALA A 106 -10.53 6.87 -6.81
CA ALA A 106 -11.18 7.19 -8.08
C ALA A 106 -10.26 8.00 -9.00
N ALA A 107 -9.60 9.05 -8.47
CA ALA A 107 -8.64 9.85 -9.24
C ALA A 107 -7.44 9.03 -9.73
N ILE A 108 -6.96 8.04 -8.96
CA ILE A 108 -5.90 7.12 -9.40
C ILE A 108 -6.41 6.20 -10.52
N HIS A 109 -7.64 5.69 -10.41
CA HIS A 109 -8.22 4.83 -11.44
C HIS A 109 -8.39 5.56 -12.76
N GLU A 110 -8.90 6.78 -12.71
CA GLU A 110 -9.07 7.66 -13.86
C GLU A 110 -7.72 8.04 -14.47
N LYS A 111 -6.75 8.50 -13.66
CA LYS A 111 -5.41 8.88 -14.12
C LYS A 111 -4.67 7.75 -14.83
N LEU A 112 -4.94 6.50 -14.46
CA LEU A 112 -4.29 5.33 -15.04
C LEU A 112 -5.14 4.60 -16.09
N GLY A 113 -6.34 5.12 -16.40
CA GLY A 113 -7.24 4.51 -17.39
C GLY A 113 -7.61 3.07 -17.06
N LEU A 114 -7.79 2.73 -15.77
CA LEU A 114 -8.07 1.35 -15.38
C LEU A 114 -9.48 0.94 -15.79
N THR A 115 -9.62 -0.28 -16.30
CA THR A 115 -10.93 -0.85 -16.65
C THR A 115 -11.73 -1.21 -15.39
N GLN A 116 -13.05 -1.39 -15.52
CA GLN A 116 -13.89 -1.81 -14.39
C GLN A 116 -13.45 -3.16 -13.82
N ASP A 117 -13.04 -4.10 -14.67
CA ASP A 117 -12.54 -5.41 -14.25
C ASP A 117 -11.23 -5.29 -13.47
N GLN A 118 -10.30 -4.44 -13.92
CA GLN A 118 -9.07 -4.16 -13.19
C GLN A 118 -9.35 -3.51 -11.83
N ILE A 119 -10.27 -2.56 -11.77
CA ILE A 119 -10.71 -1.93 -10.53
C ILE A 119 -11.32 -2.95 -9.57
N ALA A 120 -12.17 -3.85 -10.08
CA ALA A 120 -12.79 -4.92 -9.30
C ALA A 120 -11.74 -5.88 -8.74
N VAL A 121 -10.76 -6.27 -9.54
CA VAL A 121 -9.63 -7.13 -9.10
C VAL A 121 -8.80 -6.43 -8.03
N LEU A 122 -8.46 -5.14 -8.21
CA LEU A 122 -7.74 -4.37 -7.18
C LEU A 122 -8.52 -4.30 -5.86
N LYS A 123 -9.84 -4.11 -5.93
CA LYS A 123 -10.72 -4.11 -4.76
C LYS A 123 -10.72 -5.47 -4.07
N LYS A 124 -10.83 -6.56 -4.84
CA LYS A 124 -10.74 -7.94 -4.34
C LYS A 124 -9.38 -8.21 -3.70
N SER A 125 -8.28 -7.79 -4.32
CA SER A 125 -6.93 -7.89 -3.75
C SER A 125 -6.80 -7.19 -2.40
N ASN A 126 -7.39 -6.00 -2.25
CA ASN A 126 -7.40 -5.28 -0.98
C ASN A 126 -8.29 -5.97 0.07
N ALA A 127 -9.42 -6.54 -0.34
CA ALA A 127 -10.28 -7.33 0.53
C ALA A 127 -9.54 -8.59 1.04
N MET A 128 -8.83 -9.31 0.17
CA MET A 128 -8.02 -10.47 0.55
C MET A 128 -6.94 -10.13 1.57
N ARG A 129 -6.25 -9.00 1.41
CA ARG A 129 -5.27 -8.49 2.40
C ARG A 129 -5.91 -8.14 3.74
N THR A 130 -7.13 -7.59 3.70
CA THR A 130 -7.88 -7.25 4.91
C THR A 130 -8.36 -8.52 5.62
N ALA A 131 -8.83 -9.51 4.87
CA ALA A 131 -9.22 -10.82 5.39
C ALA A 131 -8.04 -11.52 6.07
N LEU A 132 -6.87 -11.57 5.42
CA LEU A 132 -5.65 -12.11 6.02
C LEU A 132 -5.33 -11.49 7.39
N LEU A 133 -5.47 -10.17 7.54
CA LEU A 133 -5.23 -9.50 8.82
C LEU A 133 -6.30 -9.84 9.86
N LYS A 134 -7.57 -9.98 9.46
CA LYS A 134 -8.65 -10.44 10.35
C LYS A 134 -8.41 -11.87 10.82
N ASP A 135 -8.05 -12.76 9.90
CA ASP A 135 -7.74 -14.16 10.20
C ASP A 135 -6.52 -14.26 11.13
N ALA A 136 -5.50 -13.43 10.91
CA ALA A 136 -4.36 -13.34 11.81
C ALA A 136 -4.75 -12.85 13.22
N VAL A 137 -5.69 -11.91 13.34
CA VAL A 137 -6.22 -11.47 14.63
C VAL A 137 -7.08 -12.55 15.30
N ALA A 138 -7.80 -13.37 14.51
CA ALA A 138 -8.59 -14.48 15.04
C ALA A 138 -7.72 -15.58 15.66
N LEU A 139 -6.44 -15.69 15.28
CA LEU A 139 -5.48 -16.60 15.91
C LEU A 139 -4.98 -16.16 17.28
N LEU A 140 -5.28 -14.92 17.70
CA LEU A 140 -4.81 -14.36 18.96
C LEU A 140 -5.67 -14.83 20.13
N THR A 141 -5.04 -14.99 21.29
CA THR A 141 -5.76 -15.17 22.56
C THR A 141 -6.45 -13.87 22.97
N GLU A 142 -7.41 -13.94 23.89
CA GLU A 142 -8.07 -12.73 24.42
C GLU A 142 -7.07 -11.77 25.08
N GLU A 143 -6.07 -12.29 25.80
CA GLU A 143 -4.99 -11.50 26.39
C GLU A 143 -4.14 -10.77 25.33
N GLN A 144 -3.88 -11.41 24.19
CA GLN A 144 -3.16 -10.80 23.07
C GLN A 144 -4.04 -9.77 22.34
N LYS A 145 -5.34 -10.04 22.18
CA LYS A 145 -6.29 -9.09 21.58
C LYS A 145 -6.42 -7.80 22.41
N ALA A 146 -6.34 -7.89 23.73
CA ALA A 146 -6.34 -6.73 24.61
C ALA A 146 -5.16 -5.77 24.37
N LYS A 147 -4.06 -6.25 23.77
CA LYS A 147 -2.87 -5.46 23.40
C LYS A 147 -2.97 -4.88 21.98
N LEU A 148 -4.03 -5.16 21.24
CA LEU A 148 -4.17 -4.64 19.88
C LEU A 148 -4.40 -3.13 19.88
N PRO A 149 -3.81 -2.40 18.92
CA PRO A 149 -4.14 -1.00 18.72
C PRO A 149 -5.62 -0.86 18.34
N GLU A 150 -6.27 0.21 18.82
CA GLU A 150 -7.71 0.46 18.69
C GLU A 150 -8.21 0.34 17.23
N ARG A 151 -7.38 0.74 16.26
CA ARG A 151 -7.68 0.62 14.82
C ARG A 151 -7.94 -0.83 14.38
N LEU A 152 -7.17 -1.80 14.92
CA LEU A 152 -7.29 -3.21 14.57
C LEU A 152 -8.49 -3.84 15.26
N VAL A 153 -8.75 -3.47 16.51
CA VAL A 153 -9.97 -3.84 17.24
C VAL A 153 -11.20 -3.38 16.45
N LYS A 154 -11.28 -2.09 16.09
CA LYS A 154 -12.39 -1.55 15.27
C LYS A 154 -12.54 -2.23 13.92
N MET A 155 -11.44 -2.69 13.32
CA MET A 155 -11.45 -3.37 12.02
C MET A 155 -12.02 -4.78 12.11
N THR A 156 -11.75 -5.51 13.18
CA THR A 156 -12.27 -6.87 13.40
C THR A 156 -13.70 -6.86 13.94
N SER A 157 -14.07 -5.88 14.78
CA SER A 157 -15.43 -5.74 15.30
C SER A 157 -16.46 -5.28 14.26
N ARG A 158 -16.03 -4.67 13.14
CA ARG A 158 -16.94 -4.22 12.05
C ARG A 158 -17.34 -5.32 11.07
N GLY A 159 -17.14 -6.60 11.40
CA GLY A 159 -17.51 -7.74 10.57
C GLY A 159 -18.90 -8.29 10.86
N GLY A 160 -19.93 -7.71 10.21
CA GLY A 160 -21.30 -8.23 10.20
C GLY A 160 -22.28 -7.28 9.49
N ASP A 161 -22.46 -6.06 10.03
CA ASP A 161 -23.62 -5.21 9.69
C ASP A 161 -23.28 -3.78 9.23
N ALA A 162 -22.11 -3.56 8.62
CA ALA A 162 -21.75 -2.23 8.13
C ALA A 162 -22.13 -1.97 6.65
N LYS A 163 -23.17 -2.64 6.15
CA LYS A 163 -23.84 -2.31 4.88
C LYS A 163 -25.18 -1.62 5.17
N GLY A 164 -25.14 -0.40 5.69
CA GLY A 164 -26.34 0.43 5.84
C GLY A 164 -26.37 1.29 7.09
N LYS A 165 -25.64 2.40 7.10
CA LYS A 165 -26.06 3.62 7.82
C LYS A 165 -25.45 4.81 7.10
N GLY A 166 -26.02 5.05 5.91
CA GLY A 166 -25.91 6.33 5.24
C GLY A 166 -26.37 7.42 6.19
N LYS A 167 -25.68 8.56 6.12
CA LYS A 167 -25.89 9.75 6.92
C LYS A 167 -27.37 10.17 6.92
N GLY A 168 -28.09 9.91 8.00
CA GLY A 168 -29.29 10.65 8.34
C GLY A 168 -28.89 12.07 8.72
N LYS A 169 -28.84 12.98 7.74
CA LYS A 169 -28.94 14.42 8.00
C LYS A 169 -30.30 14.64 8.67
N LYS A 170 -30.29 14.77 10.00
CA LYS A 170 -31.40 15.36 10.75
C LYS A 170 -31.48 16.83 10.34
N LYS A 171 -32.17 17.13 9.24
CA LYS A 171 -32.64 18.48 8.94
C LYS A 171 -33.75 18.73 9.95
N LYS A 172 -33.41 19.36 11.08
CA LYS A 172 -34.39 20.02 11.92
C LYS A 172 -35.17 20.96 11.02
N GLN A 173 -36.48 20.73 10.90
CA GLN A 173 -37.44 21.81 10.81
C GLN A 173 -37.21 22.69 12.04
N ASP A 174 -36.88 23.96 11.83
CA ASP A 174 -37.29 25.01 12.74
C ASP A 174 -38.24 25.88 11.90
N GLU A 175 -39.54 25.61 12.09
CA GLU A 175 -40.58 26.62 11.96
C GLU A 175 -40.41 27.58 13.14
N ASN A 176 -40.06 28.84 12.87
CA ASN A 176 -40.55 30.06 13.53
C ASN A 176 -39.64 31.24 13.13
N ASN A 177 -40.09 32.03 12.16
CA ASN A 177 -40.52 33.43 12.33
C ASN A 177 -40.78 34.04 10.95
#